data_AF-A0A2D7GFA0-F1
#
_entry.id   AF-A0A2D7GFA0-F1
#
_cell.length_a   1.000
_cell.length_b   1.000
_cell.length_c   1.000
_cell.angle_alpha   90.00
_cell.angle_beta   90.00
_cell.angle_gamma   90.00
#
_symmetry.space_group_name_H-M   'P 1'
#
loop_
_entity.id
_entity.type
_entity.pdbx_description
1 polymer ?
#
loop_
_entity_poly.entity_id
_entity_poly.type
_entity_poly.pdbx_seq_one_letter_code
_entity_poly.pdbx_strand_id
1 'polypeptide(L)'
;MDTPNIKKTWIGINLIMIILMIIIGGITRLTDSGLSMTEWSLIGGIVPPLNQNDWLELFGKYKNTPEFIQKNFDISITEFKKIFFWEYFHRIWGRLIGITYTLPFLLFLAKGLFNSNEKKIYTILLFLGSFQAFMGWFMVQSGLIERPDVSHFRLSAHLLIAFIIYSILLDSFCKNASNKTDKPNYFTTKYDHQITNIKISIFLVLLTVGSGAFVSGTNAGWAYNNFPYMGENFLPPILLQEDSYSISKLCNDIGFIQFFHRVLATLTLIYVLITLFNLYKSKLKAIYFLSILVTIIVVSQYLLGIIMLKLFVPIHLGLSHQLGSLILLSSLIITKCEVLKRRAINRPSF
;
A
#
# COMPACT_ATOMS: atom_id res chain seq x y z
N MET A 1 -0.93 -4.21 -34.22
CA MET A 1 -1.38 -3.89 -32.85
C MET A 1 -1.44 -2.38 -32.72
N ASP A 2 -2.62 -1.82 -32.47
CA ASP A 2 -2.78 -0.36 -32.33
C ASP A 2 -2.02 0.16 -31.09
N THR A 3 -1.34 1.29 -31.24
CA THR A 3 -0.56 1.98 -30.18
C THR A 3 -1.30 2.25 -28.86
N PRO A 4 -2.64 2.44 -28.82
CA PRO A 4 -3.38 2.50 -27.55
C PRO A 4 -3.38 1.19 -26.76
N ASN A 5 -3.42 0.04 -27.44
CA ASN A 5 -3.49 -1.26 -26.79
C ASN A 5 -2.16 -1.63 -26.12
N ILE A 6 -1.02 -1.32 -26.74
CA ILE A 6 0.29 -1.65 -26.15
C ILE A 6 0.59 -0.85 -24.86
N LYS A 7 0.20 0.43 -24.80
CA LYS A 7 0.34 1.25 -23.58
C LYS A 7 -0.54 0.73 -22.46
N LYS A 8 -1.81 0.42 -22.76
CA LYS A 8 -2.76 -0.13 -21.79
C LYS A 8 -2.26 -1.45 -21.20
N THR A 9 -1.76 -2.35 -22.04
CA THR A 9 -1.19 -3.63 -21.59
C THR A 9 0.03 -3.42 -20.70
N TRP A 10 0.96 -2.54 -21.08
CA TRP A 10 2.14 -2.21 -20.27
C TRP A 10 1.77 -1.67 -18.88
N ILE A 11 0.81 -0.73 -18.80
CA ILE A 11 0.32 -0.20 -17.54
C ILE A 11 -0.34 -1.32 -16.71
N GLY A 12 -1.18 -2.15 -17.34
CA GLY A 12 -1.87 -3.26 -16.69
C GLY A 12 -0.93 -4.31 -16.10
N ILE A 13 0.14 -4.66 -16.82
CA ILE A 13 1.20 -5.57 -16.32
C ILE A 13 1.82 -4.99 -15.05
N ASN A 14 2.29 -3.74 -15.09
CA ASN A 14 2.93 -3.12 -13.92
C ASN A 14 1.95 -2.92 -12.76
N LEU A 15 0.66 -2.70 -13.03
CA LEU A 15 -0.38 -2.63 -12.01
C LEU A 15 -0.51 -3.96 -11.25
N ILE A 16 -0.60 -5.08 -11.97
CA ILE A 16 -0.65 -6.42 -11.39
C ILE A 16 0.63 -6.71 -10.60
N MET A 17 1.79 -6.36 -11.16
CA MET A 17 3.06 -6.57 -10.48
C MET A 17 3.18 -5.79 -9.16
N ILE A 18 2.65 -4.56 -9.10
CA ILE A 18 2.62 -3.78 -7.85
C ILE A 18 1.64 -4.37 -6.84
N ILE A 19 0.48 -4.89 -7.26
CA ILE A 19 -0.44 -5.62 -6.37
C ILE A 19 0.30 -6.81 -5.74
N LEU A 20 0.97 -7.62 -6.57
CA LEU A 20 1.76 -8.75 -6.10
C LEU A 20 2.91 -8.30 -5.19
N MET A 21 3.58 -7.19 -5.51
CA MET A 21 4.64 -6.62 -4.68
C MET A 21 4.14 -6.27 -3.28
N ILE A 22 2.96 -5.63 -3.18
CA ILE A 22 2.36 -5.28 -1.88
C ILE A 22 2.05 -6.55 -1.07
N ILE A 23 1.57 -7.62 -1.72
CA ILE A 23 1.31 -8.91 -1.06
C ILE A 23 2.63 -9.54 -0.59
N ILE A 24 3.63 -9.65 -1.46
CA ILE A 24 4.93 -10.25 -1.17
C ILE A 24 5.64 -9.49 -0.04
N GLY A 25 5.62 -8.16 -0.08
CA GLY A 25 6.17 -7.30 0.98
C GLY A 25 5.40 -7.46 2.30
N GLY A 26 4.07 -7.60 2.24
CA GLY A 26 3.23 -7.90 3.41
C GLY A 26 3.60 -9.24 4.06
N ILE A 27 3.80 -10.29 3.25
CA ILE A 27 4.29 -11.58 3.75
C ILE A 27 5.67 -11.42 4.39
N THR A 28 6.62 -10.82 3.67
CA THR A 28 8.00 -10.59 4.15
C THR A 28 8.04 -9.87 5.49
N ARG A 29 7.14 -8.89 5.72
CA ARG A 29 7.02 -8.20 7.00
C ARG A 29 6.38 -9.09 8.07
N LEU A 30 5.27 -9.74 7.77
CA LEU A 30 4.50 -10.50 8.77
C LEU A 30 5.16 -11.84 9.15
N THR A 31 6.12 -12.32 8.36
CA THR A 31 6.96 -13.48 8.67
C THR A 31 8.36 -13.07 9.17
N ASP A 32 8.53 -11.80 9.58
CA ASP A 32 9.80 -11.23 10.07
C ASP A 32 11.01 -11.64 9.22
N SER A 33 10.83 -11.55 7.91
CA SER A 33 11.83 -12.00 6.93
C SER A 33 12.68 -10.86 6.39
N GLY A 34 12.31 -9.61 6.66
CA GLY A 34 12.87 -8.42 6.02
C GLY A 34 14.31 -8.06 6.39
N LEU A 35 14.98 -8.82 7.25
CA LEU A 35 16.35 -8.57 7.73
C LEU A 35 17.30 -9.78 7.52
N SER A 36 16.83 -10.82 6.80
CA SER A 36 17.60 -12.03 6.51
C SER A 36 18.73 -11.83 5.49
N MET A 37 18.67 -10.80 4.64
CA MET A 37 19.72 -10.41 3.68
C MET A 37 20.42 -9.12 4.12
N THR A 38 21.57 -9.27 4.76
CA THR A 38 22.34 -8.16 5.36
C THR A 38 23.09 -7.30 4.34
N GLU A 39 23.45 -7.88 3.20
CA GLU A 39 24.23 -7.20 2.17
C GLU A 39 23.32 -6.71 1.04
N TRP A 40 23.49 -5.45 0.66
CA TRP A 40 22.81 -4.88 -0.50
C TRP A 40 23.76 -4.77 -1.68
N SER A 41 23.32 -5.29 -2.84
CA SER A 41 23.99 -5.10 -4.11
C SER A 41 22.98 -4.81 -5.21
N LEU A 42 23.34 -3.90 -6.12
CA LEU A 42 22.48 -3.53 -7.25
C LEU A 42 22.29 -4.72 -8.22
N ILE A 43 23.39 -5.44 -8.50
CA ILE A 43 23.43 -6.59 -9.43
C ILE A 43 23.63 -7.91 -8.67
N GLY A 44 24.39 -7.90 -7.56
CA GLY A 44 24.63 -9.08 -6.73
C GLY A 44 23.37 -9.56 -6.02
N GLY A 45 23.31 -10.87 -5.74
CA GLY A 45 22.14 -11.50 -5.10
C GLY A 45 20.93 -11.63 -6.03
N ILE A 46 21.14 -11.65 -7.36
CA ILE A 46 20.13 -12.10 -8.33
C ILE A 46 20.08 -13.63 -8.42
N VAL A 47 21.23 -14.29 -8.28
CA VAL A 47 21.31 -15.74 -8.21
C VAL A 47 21.18 -16.15 -6.74
N PRO A 48 20.25 -17.05 -6.38
CA PRO A 48 20.12 -17.52 -5.01
C PRO A 48 21.29 -18.46 -4.66
N PRO A 49 21.54 -18.75 -3.37
CA PRO A 49 22.60 -19.66 -2.96
C PRO A 49 22.38 -21.06 -3.57
N LEU A 50 23.40 -21.60 -4.25
CA LEU A 50 23.26 -22.82 -5.06
C LEU A 50 23.78 -24.06 -4.34
N ASN A 51 24.69 -23.89 -3.38
CA ASN A 51 25.31 -24.99 -2.65
C ASN A 51 25.25 -24.78 -1.13
N GLN A 52 25.62 -25.80 -0.36
CA GLN A 52 25.56 -25.77 1.10
C GLN A 52 26.52 -24.75 1.74
N ASN A 53 27.68 -24.52 1.14
CA ASN A 53 28.67 -23.56 1.66
C ASN A 53 28.14 -22.13 1.55
N ASP A 54 27.52 -21.76 0.43
CA ASP A 54 26.89 -20.44 0.24
C ASP A 54 25.83 -20.19 1.33
N TRP A 55 25.02 -21.21 1.64
CA TRP A 55 24.00 -21.13 2.69
C TRP A 55 24.60 -20.96 4.08
N LEU A 56 25.69 -21.66 4.39
CA LEU A 56 26.38 -21.55 5.67
C LEU A 56 27.03 -20.16 5.84
N GLU A 57 27.59 -19.60 4.77
CA GLU A 57 28.15 -18.24 4.79
C GLU A 57 27.08 -17.19 5.08
N LEU A 58 25.97 -17.21 4.34
CA LEU A 58 24.86 -16.27 4.53
C LEU A 58 24.20 -16.42 5.91
N PHE A 59 24.03 -17.66 6.37
CA PHE A 59 23.51 -17.89 7.72
C PHE A 59 24.50 -17.39 8.78
N GLY A 60 25.80 -17.56 8.57
CA GLY A 60 26.84 -16.98 9.41
C GLY A 60 26.77 -15.45 9.49
N LYS A 61 26.52 -14.79 8.36
CA LYS A 61 26.27 -13.33 8.32
C LYS A 61 25.00 -12.95 9.09
N TYR A 62 23.92 -13.69 8.90
CA TYR A 62 22.65 -13.46 9.61
C TYR A 62 22.78 -13.60 11.13
N LYS A 63 23.59 -14.56 11.61
CA LYS A 63 23.84 -14.75 13.04
C LYS A 63 24.42 -13.55 13.77
N ASN A 64 25.07 -12.65 13.03
CA ASN A 64 25.64 -11.41 13.58
C ASN A 64 24.63 -10.26 13.65
N THR A 65 23.39 -10.46 13.19
CA THR A 65 22.36 -9.42 13.20
C THR A 65 21.67 -9.30 14.56
N PRO A 66 21.15 -8.12 14.93
CA PRO A 66 20.33 -7.96 16.12
C PRO A 66 19.10 -8.88 16.14
N GLU A 67 18.49 -9.13 14.97
CA GLU A 67 17.32 -10.01 14.84
C GLU A 67 17.62 -11.46 15.24
N PHE A 68 18.74 -12.03 14.76
CA PHE A 68 19.16 -13.35 15.21
C PHE A 68 19.46 -13.37 16.70
N ILE A 69 20.25 -12.41 17.20
CA ILE A 69 20.70 -12.41 18.60
C ILE A 69 19.52 -12.27 19.59
N GLN A 70 18.50 -11.46 19.25
CA GLN A 70 17.43 -11.11 20.19
C GLN A 70 16.14 -11.90 19.99
N LYS A 71 15.84 -12.35 18.75
CA LYS A 71 14.56 -12.99 18.41
C LYS A 71 14.72 -14.41 17.87
N ASN A 72 15.71 -14.63 17.01
CA ASN A 72 15.83 -15.86 16.22
C ASN A 72 17.07 -16.68 16.60
N PHE A 73 17.53 -16.64 17.86
CA PHE A 73 18.83 -17.18 18.27
C PHE A 73 18.93 -18.71 18.18
N ASP A 74 17.78 -19.39 18.15
CA ASP A 74 17.62 -20.84 18.14
C ASP A 74 17.18 -21.40 16.77
N ILE A 75 16.99 -20.55 15.74
CA ILE A 75 16.52 -21.03 14.45
C ILE A 75 17.56 -21.91 13.75
N SER A 76 17.07 -22.94 13.07
CA SER A 76 17.88 -23.81 12.21
C SER A 76 18.18 -23.14 10.86
N ILE A 77 19.17 -23.67 10.14
CA ILE A 77 19.44 -23.25 8.74
C ILE A 77 18.23 -23.48 7.82
N THR A 78 17.39 -24.47 8.13
CA THR A 78 16.16 -24.77 7.37
C THR A 78 15.12 -23.67 7.56
N GLU A 79 15.01 -23.12 8.77
CA GLU A 79 14.14 -21.97 9.05
C GLU A 79 14.71 -20.68 8.48
N PHE A 80 16.02 -20.48 8.57
CA PHE A 80 16.70 -19.36 7.90
C PHE A 80 16.40 -19.33 6.38
N LYS A 81 16.43 -20.47 5.71
CA LYS A 81 16.08 -20.57 4.28
C LYS A 81 14.66 -20.08 3.98
N LYS A 82 13.71 -20.28 4.89
CA LYS A 82 12.30 -19.84 4.71
C LYS A 82 12.19 -18.31 4.78
N ILE A 83 12.82 -17.68 5.77
CA ILE A 83 12.81 -16.22 5.89
C ILE A 83 13.62 -15.58 4.74
N PHE A 84 14.78 -16.16 4.40
CA PHE A 84 15.58 -15.73 3.26
C PHE A 84 14.80 -15.76 1.95
N PHE A 85 14.02 -16.82 1.71
CA PHE A 85 13.24 -16.96 0.48
C PHE A 85 12.29 -15.78 0.26
N TRP A 86 11.53 -15.38 1.28
CA TRP A 86 10.56 -14.29 1.12
C TRP A 86 11.24 -12.95 0.85
N GLU A 87 12.32 -12.65 1.55
CA GLU A 87 13.06 -11.41 1.32
C GLU A 87 13.73 -11.40 -0.06
N TYR A 88 14.38 -12.51 -0.43
CA TYR A 88 14.97 -12.67 -1.75
C TYR A 88 13.91 -12.50 -2.85
N PHE A 89 12.78 -13.19 -2.74
CA PHE A 89 11.70 -13.10 -3.73
C PHE A 89 11.14 -11.67 -3.83
N HIS A 90 10.93 -10.99 -2.71
CA HIS A 90 10.54 -9.58 -2.65
C HIS A 90 11.52 -8.67 -3.40
N ARG A 91 12.83 -8.84 -3.17
CA ARG A 91 13.90 -8.04 -3.82
C ARG A 91 13.97 -8.29 -5.33
N ILE A 92 13.90 -9.56 -5.76
CA ILE A 92 13.90 -9.93 -7.18
C ILE A 92 12.67 -9.37 -7.89
N TRP A 93 11.50 -9.47 -7.27
CA TRP A 93 10.27 -8.92 -7.80
C TRP A 93 10.37 -7.40 -8.01
N GLY A 94 11.06 -6.70 -7.10
CA GLY A 94 11.30 -5.26 -7.20
C GLY A 94 12.21 -4.89 -8.36
N ARG A 95 13.28 -5.65 -8.58
CA ARG A 95 14.16 -5.50 -9.75
C ARG A 95 13.38 -5.74 -11.05
N LEU A 96 12.53 -6.77 -11.08
CA LEU A 96 11.70 -7.07 -12.24
C LEU A 96 10.74 -5.93 -12.57
N ILE A 97 10.06 -5.34 -11.57
CA ILE A 97 9.23 -4.14 -11.76
C ILE A 97 10.04 -2.99 -12.35
N GLY A 98 11.25 -2.76 -11.84
CA GLY A 98 12.16 -1.74 -12.38
C GLY A 98 12.41 -1.93 -13.88
N ILE A 99 12.64 -3.16 -14.33
CA ILE A 99 12.88 -3.51 -15.73
C ILE A 99 11.59 -3.36 -16.57
N THR A 100 10.48 -3.97 -16.12
CA THR A 100 9.19 -3.98 -16.86
C THR A 100 8.56 -2.60 -16.94
N TYR A 101 8.89 -1.69 -16.03
CA TYR A 101 8.47 -0.30 -16.10
C TYR A 101 9.42 0.52 -16.99
N THR A 102 10.72 0.51 -16.67
CA THR A 102 11.70 1.45 -17.23
C THR A 102 11.98 1.19 -18.70
N LEU A 103 12.19 -0.07 -19.11
CA LEU A 103 12.53 -0.36 -20.51
C LEU A 103 11.39 0.02 -21.47
N PRO A 104 10.13 -0.39 -21.27
CA PRO A 104 9.05 0.05 -22.15
C PRO A 104 8.80 1.55 -22.06
N PHE A 105 8.95 2.18 -20.89
CA PHE A 105 8.85 3.63 -20.75
C PHE A 105 9.83 4.36 -21.67
N LEU A 106 11.12 4.00 -21.64
CA LEU A 106 12.16 4.62 -22.48
C LEU A 106 11.88 4.38 -23.97
N LEU A 107 11.47 3.16 -24.35
CA LEU A 107 11.11 2.84 -25.73
C LEU A 107 9.89 3.64 -26.22
N PHE A 108 8.86 3.80 -25.39
CA PHE A 108 7.67 4.58 -25.72
C PHE A 108 7.98 6.08 -25.80
N LEU A 109 8.90 6.56 -24.95
CA LEU A 109 9.39 7.93 -24.98
C LEU A 109 10.15 8.22 -26.28
N ALA A 110 11.09 7.34 -26.67
CA ALA A 110 11.87 7.45 -27.90
C ALA A 110 10.98 7.38 -29.16
N LYS A 111 9.92 6.57 -29.13
CA LYS A 111 8.93 6.45 -30.21
C LYS A 111 7.87 7.56 -30.23
N GLY A 112 7.93 8.52 -29.30
CA GLY A 112 6.97 9.62 -29.24
C GLY A 112 5.53 9.20 -28.90
N LEU A 113 5.32 8.07 -28.23
CA LEU A 113 3.99 7.49 -27.96
C LEU A 113 3.22 8.19 -26.83
N PHE A 114 3.86 9.12 -26.13
CA PHE A 114 3.30 9.85 -25.00
C PHE A 114 2.99 11.31 -25.37
N ASN A 115 1.81 11.78 -24.96
CA ASN A 115 1.52 13.22 -24.92
C ASN A 115 2.26 13.90 -23.74
N SER A 116 2.27 15.23 -23.69
CA SER A 116 3.02 16.00 -22.67
C SER A 116 2.62 15.66 -21.24
N ASN A 117 1.34 15.38 -20.97
CA ASN A 117 0.87 15.00 -19.65
C ASN A 117 1.27 13.56 -19.29
N GLU A 118 1.19 12.62 -20.24
CA GLU A 118 1.67 11.25 -20.05
C GLU A 118 3.18 11.22 -19.77
N LYS A 119 3.99 12.00 -20.51
CA LYS A 119 5.42 12.13 -20.24
C LYS A 119 5.67 12.57 -18.81
N LYS A 120 4.98 13.63 -18.35
CA LYS A 120 5.11 14.13 -16.98
C LYS A 120 4.75 13.05 -15.93
N ILE A 121 3.59 12.41 -16.07
CA ILE A 121 3.11 11.41 -15.11
C ILE A 121 4.03 10.20 -15.05
N TYR A 122 4.45 9.66 -16.20
CA TYR A 122 5.30 8.47 -16.25
C TYR A 122 6.74 8.75 -15.81
N THR A 123 7.27 9.96 -16.05
CA THR A 123 8.54 10.38 -15.43
C THR A 123 8.43 10.51 -13.91
N ILE A 124 7.32 11.05 -13.39
CA ILE A 124 7.08 11.11 -11.93
C ILE A 124 7.03 9.69 -11.35
N LEU A 125 6.35 8.75 -12.02
CA LEU A 125 6.30 7.36 -11.60
C LEU A 125 7.66 6.67 -11.65
N LEU A 126 8.52 6.97 -12.64
CA LEU A 126 9.90 6.49 -12.66
C LEU A 126 10.69 6.99 -11.44
N PHE A 127 10.55 8.27 -11.11
CA PHE A 127 11.19 8.85 -9.92
C PHE A 127 10.66 8.22 -8.63
N LEU A 128 9.33 8.13 -8.47
CA LEU A 128 8.72 7.50 -7.30
C LEU A 128 9.09 6.02 -7.17
N GLY A 129 9.17 5.27 -8.27
CA GLY A 129 9.62 3.88 -8.27
C GLY A 129 11.09 3.73 -7.86
N SER A 130 11.96 4.64 -8.32
CA SER A 130 13.36 4.68 -7.90
C SER A 130 13.49 5.06 -6.42
N PHE A 131 12.71 6.04 -5.97
CA PHE A 131 12.63 6.43 -4.57
C PHE A 131 12.05 5.31 -3.70
N GLN A 132 11.12 4.52 -4.21
CA GLN A 132 10.57 3.35 -3.52
C GLN A 132 11.64 2.28 -3.27
N ALA A 133 12.50 2.02 -4.27
CA ALA A 133 13.64 1.11 -4.10
C ALA A 133 14.64 1.64 -3.06
N PHE A 134 14.94 2.95 -3.10
CA PHE A 134 15.75 3.62 -2.08
C PHE A 134 15.13 3.47 -0.68
N MET A 135 13.83 3.74 -0.54
CA MET A 135 13.12 3.61 0.73
C MET A 135 13.13 2.18 1.27
N GLY A 136 13.08 1.17 0.38
CA GLY A 136 13.22 -0.24 0.76
C GLY A 136 14.59 -0.53 1.37
N TRP A 137 15.67 -0.06 0.74
CA TRP A 137 17.03 -0.17 1.29
C TRP A 137 17.17 0.59 2.63
N PHE A 138 16.71 1.84 2.67
CA PHE A 138 16.75 2.68 3.86
C PHE A 138 15.97 2.06 5.03
N MET A 139 14.84 1.41 4.75
CA MET A 139 14.06 0.67 5.74
C MET A 139 14.86 -0.50 6.34
N VAL A 140 15.45 -1.37 5.51
CA VAL A 140 16.23 -2.54 5.98
C VAL A 140 17.44 -2.11 6.80
N GLN A 141 18.17 -1.08 6.36
CA GLN A 141 19.34 -0.56 7.07
C GLN A 141 19.03 -0.23 8.55
N SER A 142 17.81 0.20 8.85
CA SER A 142 17.40 0.56 10.22
C SER A 142 17.31 -0.61 11.21
N GLY A 143 17.22 -1.84 10.72
CA GLY A 143 17.14 -3.07 11.52
C GLY A 143 18.44 -3.88 11.56
N LEU A 144 19.50 -3.41 10.91
CA LEU A 144 20.79 -4.12 10.88
C LEU A 144 21.82 -3.61 11.89
N ILE A 145 21.56 -2.47 12.55
CA ILE A 145 22.54 -1.80 13.42
C ILE A 145 22.11 -1.84 14.90
N GLU A 146 20.98 -1.20 15.24
CA GLU A 146 20.65 -0.91 16.65
C GLU A 146 19.45 -1.70 17.21
N ARG A 147 18.60 -2.28 16.36
CA ARG A 147 17.34 -2.93 16.79
C ARG A 147 16.99 -4.13 15.90
N PRO A 148 16.24 -5.12 16.41
CA PRO A 148 15.85 -6.33 15.68
C PRO A 148 14.65 -6.11 14.73
N ASP A 149 14.28 -4.86 14.45
CA ASP A 149 13.11 -4.50 13.65
C ASP A 149 13.40 -3.30 12.75
N VAL A 150 12.71 -3.23 11.62
CA VAL A 150 12.73 -2.02 10.79
C VAL A 150 11.97 -0.88 11.48
N SER A 151 12.40 0.36 11.25
CA SER A 151 11.68 1.54 11.71
C SER A 151 10.25 1.56 11.19
N HIS A 152 9.27 1.65 12.07
CA HIS A 152 7.85 1.82 11.70
C HIS A 152 7.60 3.09 10.88
N PHE A 153 8.38 4.15 11.10
CA PHE A 153 8.35 5.34 10.25
C PHE A 153 8.79 5.03 8.81
N ARG A 154 9.90 4.31 8.62
CA ARG A 154 10.43 3.94 7.30
C ARG A 154 9.51 2.95 6.59
N LEU A 155 8.97 1.98 7.34
CA LEU A 155 7.99 1.01 6.85
C LEU A 155 6.71 1.71 6.36
N SER A 156 6.16 2.62 7.17
CA SER A 156 4.96 3.37 6.80
C SER A 156 5.17 4.22 5.55
N ALA A 157 6.29 4.94 5.48
CA ALA A 157 6.64 5.71 4.29
C ALA A 157 6.77 4.81 3.04
N HIS A 158 7.47 3.67 3.16
CA HIS A 158 7.64 2.71 2.07
C HIS A 158 6.30 2.14 1.58
N LEU A 159 5.41 1.71 2.49
CA LEU A 159 4.09 1.20 2.11
C LEU A 159 3.22 2.29 1.47
N LEU A 160 3.22 3.50 2.04
CA LEU A 160 2.42 4.61 1.53
C LEU A 160 2.85 5.02 0.12
N ILE A 161 4.15 5.07 -0.16
CA ILE A 161 4.68 5.35 -1.49
C ILE A 161 4.25 4.25 -2.48
N ALA A 162 4.28 2.97 -2.10
CA ALA A 162 3.75 1.89 -2.96
C ALA A 162 2.29 2.11 -3.33
N PHE A 163 1.45 2.48 -2.34
CA PHE A 163 0.02 2.75 -2.55
C PHE A 163 -0.21 4.01 -3.41
N ILE A 164 0.65 5.02 -3.31
CA ILE A 164 0.61 6.23 -4.16
C ILE A 164 0.98 5.87 -5.61
N ILE A 165 2.08 5.13 -5.83
CA ILE A 165 2.49 4.65 -7.16
C ILE A 165 1.36 3.84 -7.78
N TYR A 166 0.79 2.89 -7.03
CA TYR A 166 -0.37 2.09 -7.44
C TYR A 166 -1.55 2.97 -7.84
N SER A 167 -1.89 3.97 -7.03
CA SER A 167 -3.02 4.87 -7.27
C SER A 167 -2.87 5.67 -8.56
N ILE A 168 -1.67 6.21 -8.82
CA ILE A 168 -1.37 6.98 -10.03
C ILE A 168 -1.41 6.06 -11.26
N LEU A 169 -0.89 4.83 -11.13
CA LEU A 169 -0.88 3.86 -12.22
C LEU A 169 -2.29 3.35 -12.55
N LEU A 170 -3.13 3.09 -11.55
CA LEU A 170 -4.53 2.71 -11.73
C LEU A 170 -5.34 3.83 -12.40
N ASP A 171 -5.16 5.08 -11.96
CA ASP A 171 -5.80 6.24 -12.59
C ASP A 171 -5.37 6.38 -14.07
N SER A 172 -4.09 6.14 -14.37
CA SER A 172 -3.55 6.14 -15.73
C SER A 172 -4.11 4.99 -16.56
N PHE A 173 -4.29 3.80 -15.97
CA PHE A 173 -4.93 2.66 -16.61
C PHE A 173 -6.38 2.97 -16.98
N CYS A 174 -7.17 3.53 -16.06
CA CYS A 174 -8.57 3.89 -16.30
C CYS A 174 -8.71 4.93 -17.42
N LYS A 175 -7.78 5.90 -17.52
CA LYS A 175 -7.73 6.90 -18.61
C LYS A 175 -7.43 6.25 -19.96
N ASN A 176 -6.47 5.33 -20.02
CA ASN A 176 -6.11 4.64 -21.27
C ASN A 176 -7.12 3.56 -21.68
N ALA A 177 -7.87 3.01 -20.72
CA ALA A 177 -8.94 2.06 -20.97
C ALA A 177 -10.26 2.72 -21.41
N SER A 178 -10.37 4.05 -21.28
CA SER A 178 -11.53 4.79 -21.77
C SER A 178 -11.43 5.00 -23.27
N ASN A 179 -12.45 4.56 -24.03
CA ASN A 179 -12.53 4.90 -25.45
C ASN A 179 -12.68 6.42 -25.59
N LYS A 180 -11.88 7.03 -26.47
CA LYS A 180 -11.87 8.48 -26.76
C LYS A 180 -13.14 8.98 -27.48
N THR A 181 -14.20 8.19 -27.53
CA THR A 181 -15.40 8.50 -28.34
C THR A 181 -16.25 9.63 -27.77
N ASP A 182 -16.08 9.99 -26.50
CA ASP A 182 -16.84 11.07 -25.88
C ASP A 182 -15.95 12.30 -25.69
N LYS A 183 -16.06 13.27 -26.62
CA LYS A 183 -15.43 14.59 -26.49
C LYS A 183 -15.93 15.26 -25.20
N PRO A 184 -15.07 15.78 -24.31
CA PRO A 184 -15.53 16.50 -23.14
C PRO A 184 -15.99 17.90 -23.56
N ASN A 185 -17.29 18.12 -23.67
CA ASN A 185 -17.84 19.46 -23.87
C ASN A 185 -18.64 19.90 -22.64
N TYR A 186 -18.04 20.85 -21.93
CA TYR A 186 -18.58 21.76 -20.91
C TYR A 186 -18.93 21.21 -19.51
N PHE A 187 -18.51 21.99 -18.51
CA PHE A 187 -18.59 21.70 -17.08
C PHE A 187 -20.01 21.90 -16.55
N THR A 188 -20.68 20.83 -16.11
CA THR A 188 -21.76 20.96 -15.12
C THR A 188 -21.13 20.95 -13.73
N THR A 189 -21.53 21.89 -12.86
CA THR A 189 -21.00 22.06 -11.49
C THR A 189 -21.51 20.99 -10.51
N LYS A 190 -22.57 20.27 -10.88
CA LYS A 190 -23.27 19.29 -10.02
C LYS A 190 -22.39 18.13 -9.55
N TYR A 191 -21.33 17.79 -10.30
CA TYR A 191 -20.45 16.65 -10.01
C TYR A 191 -19.11 17.03 -9.37
N ASP A 192 -18.78 18.33 -9.24
CA ASP A 192 -17.49 18.77 -8.70
C ASP A 192 -17.35 18.45 -7.21
N HIS A 193 -18.43 18.61 -6.44
CA HIS A 193 -18.46 18.19 -5.03
C HIS A 193 -18.29 16.68 -4.86
N GLN A 194 -18.87 15.87 -5.75
CA GLN A 194 -18.77 14.40 -5.67
C GLN A 194 -17.34 13.92 -5.92
N ILE A 195 -16.67 14.46 -6.94
CA ILE A 195 -15.26 14.15 -7.22
C ILE A 195 -14.35 14.58 -6.07
N THR A 196 -14.60 15.75 -5.48
CA THR A 196 -13.85 16.22 -4.32
C THR A 196 -14.02 15.28 -3.13
N ASN A 197 -15.25 14.85 -2.82
CA ASN A 197 -15.51 13.88 -1.75
C ASN A 197 -14.83 12.53 -1.99
N ILE A 198 -14.80 12.04 -3.24
CA ILE A 198 -14.07 10.80 -3.57
C ILE A 198 -12.56 11.00 -3.39
N LYS A 199 -11.99 12.15 -3.78
CA LYS A 199 -10.56 12.45 -3.57
C LYS A 199 -10.20 12.52 -2.09
N ILE A 200 -11.06 13.15 -1.27
CA ILE A 200 -10.87 13.18 0.19
C ILE A 200 -10.97 11.77 0.78
N SER A 201 -11.92 10.95 0.31
CA SER A 201 -12.02 9.54 0.70
C SER A 201 -10.74 8.74 0.37
N ILE A 202 -10.19 8.93 -0.84
CA ILE A 202 -8.92 8.31 -1.24
C ILE A 202 -7.78 8.76 -0.32
N PHE A 203 -7.71 10.05 -0.01
CA PHE A 203 -6.70 10.60 0.90
C PHE A 203 -6.82 10.02 2.31
N LEU A 204 -8.03 9.94 2.87
CA LEU A 204 -8.27 9.34 4.19
C LEU A 204 -7.91 7.85 4.22
N VAL A 205 -8.20 7.10 3.15
CA VAL A 205 -7.77 5.69 3.03
C VAL A 205 -6.25 5.59 3.01
N LEU A 206 -5.55 6.45 2.25
CA LEU A 206 -4.08 6.48 2.24
C LEU A 206 -3.50 6.81 3.62
N LEU A 207 -4.06 7.79 4.34
CA LEU A 207 -3.66 8.10 5.71
C LEU A 207 -3.90 6.91 6.65
N THR A 208 -5.03 6.21 6.51
CA THR A 208 -5.37 5.03 7.31
C THR A 208 -4.43 3.86 7.03
N VAL A 209 -4.03 3.65 5.77
CA VAL A 209 -3.00 2.67 5.40
C VAL A 209 -1.66 3.05 6.04
N GLY A 210 -1.29 4.33 5.98
CA GLY A 210 -0.09 4.84 6.63
C GLY A 210 -0.07 4.56 8.13
N SER A 211 -1.16 4.86 8.85
CA SER A 211 -1.25 4.56 10.28
C SER A 211 -1.33 3.06 10.58
N GLY A 212 -1.92 2.26 9.70
CA GLY A 212 -1.91 0.79 9.80
C GLY A 212 -0.50 0.22 9.69
N ALA A 213 0.35 0.80 8.85
CA ALA A 213 1.76 0.44 8.76
C ALA A 213 2.56 0.82 10.02
N PHE A 214 2.17 1.88 10.74
CA PHE A 214 2.72 2.15 12.08
C PHE A 214 2.34 1.01 13.05
N VAL A 215 1.06 0.60 13.07
CA VAL A 215 0.58 -0.51 13.94
C VAL A 215 1.32 -1.81 13.65
N SER A 216 1.47 -2.16 12.37
CA SER A 216 2.25 -3.35 11.99
C SER A 216 3.73 -3.17 12.34
N GLY A 217 4.34 -2.02 12.04
CA GLY A 217 5.76 -1.76 12.30
C GLY A 217 6.16 -1.82 13.76
N THR A 218 5.28 -1.45 14.69
CA THR A 218 5.55 -1.50 16.14
C THR A 218 4.95 -2.73 16.83
N ASN A 219 4.33 -3.65 16.08
CA ASN A 219 3.52 -4.76 16.62
C ASN A 219 2.42 -4.30 17.59
N ALA A 220 1.96 -3.04 17.49
CA ALA A 220 0.97 -2.46 18.40
C ALA A 220 -0.41 -3.15 18.34
N GLY A 221 -0.66 -3.98 17.33
CA GLY A 221 -1.89 -4.78 17.24
C GLY A 221 -2.10 -5.76 18.41
N TRP A 222 -1.05 -6.08 19.16
CA TRP A 222 -1.07 -6.96 20.34
C TRP A 222 -1.29 -6.23 21.67
N ALA A 223 -1.30 -4.89 21.68
CA ALA A 223 -1.31 -4.12 22.93
C ALA A 223 -2.67 -4.18 23.65
N TYR A 224 -3.76 -3.92 22.92
CA TYR A 224 -5.12 -3.96 23.46
C TYR A 224 -6.02 -4.74 22.50
N ASN A 225 -6.72 -5.79 22.94
CA ASN A 225 -7.48 -6.66 22.03
C ASN A 225 -9.00 -6.62 22.24
N ASN A 226 -9.48 -5.74 23.12
CA ASN A 226 -10.88 -5.35 23.20
C ASN A 226 -11.17 -4.15 22.28
N PHE A 227 -12.44 -3.99 21.90
CA PHE A 227 -12.92 -2.91 21.04
C PHE A 227 -14.32 -2.49 21.50
N PRO A 228 -14.65 -1.18 21.61
CA PRO A 228 -13.82 -0.02 21.21
C PRO A 228 -12.79 0.43 22.26
N TYR A 229 -12.81 -0.18 23.44
CA TYR A 229 -11.93 0.15 24.57
C TYR A 229 -10.45 -0.18 24.30
N MET A 230 -9.57 0.45 25.05
CA MET A 230 -8.12 0.28 25.10
C MET A 230 -7.75 -0.29 26.48
N GLY A 231 -8.20 -1.52 26.76
CA GLY A 231 -8.14 -2.11 28.10
C GLY A 231 -9.38 -1.73 28.91
N GLU A 232 -9.20 -1.26 30.15
CA GLU A 232 -10.35 -0.89 31.00
C GLU A 232 -11.00 0.45 30.60
N ASN A 233 -10.25 1.31 29.90
CA ASN A 233 -10.68 2.65 29.51
C ASN A 233 -10.84 2.80 28.00
N PHE A 234 -11.55 3.83 27.55
CA PHE A 234 -11.66 4.14 26.12
C PHE A 234 -10.35 4.70 25.54
N LEU A 235 -9.60 5.44 26.34
CA LEU A 235 -8.32 6.04 25.97
C LEU A 235 -7.15 5.17 26.48
N PRO A 236 -6.04 5.05 25.72
CA PRO A 236 -4.84 4.44 26.24
C PRO A 236 -4.22 5.29 27.37
N PRO A 237 -3.52 4.69 28.35
CA PRO A 237 -2.97 5.39 29.52
C PRO A 237 -2.08 6.57 29.18
N ILE A 238 -1.32 6.51 28.08
CA ILE A 238 -0.44 7.59 27.64
C ILE A 238 -1.20 8.92 27.47
N LEU A 239 -2.46 8.91 27.00
CA LEU A 239 -3.25 10.13 26.82
C LEU A 239 -3.81 10.72 28.12
N LEU A 240 -3.66 10.01 29.23
CA LEU A 240 -4.13 10.44 30.55
C LEU A 240 -2.99 11.01 31.42
N GLN A 241 -1.74 10.94 30.95
CA GLN A 241 -0.57 11.46 31.67
C GLN A 241 -0.37 12.96 31.36
N GLU A 242 0.03 13.73 32.37
CA GLU A 242 0.17 15.20 32.28
C GLU A 242 1.24 15.65 31.25
N ASP A 243 2.32 14.89 31.06
CA ASP A 243 3.46 15.20 30.17
C ASP A 243 3.45 14.45 28.82
N SER A 244 2.27 14.02 28.37
CA SER A 244 2.10 13.09 27.25
C SER A 244 2.05 13.72 25.85
N TYR A 245 1.83 15.03 25.75
CA TYR A 245 1.52 15.69 24.47
C TYR A 245 2.73 15.89 23.53
N SER A 246 3.91 15.38 23.87
CA SER A 246 5.04 15.39 22.95
C SER A 246 4.77 14.45 21.77
N ILE A 247 4.76 14.99 20.55
CA ILE A 247 4.54 14.23 19.31
C ILE A 247 5.50 13.03 19.21
N SER A 248 6.75 13.21 19.61
CA SER A 248 7.74 12.13 19.59
C SER A 248 7.36 10.98 20.52
N LYS A 249 6.88 11.28 21.74
CA LYS A 249 6.41 10.24 22.67
C LYS A 249 5.21 9.50 22.10
N LEU A 250 4.21 10.23 21.62
CA LEU A 250 2.98 9.65 21.05
C LEU A 250 3.26 8.77 19.83
N CYS A 251 4.09 9.23 18.88
CA CYS A 251 4.42 8.47 17.67
C CYS A 251 5.31 7.24 17.91
N ASN A 252 5.80 7.03 19.14
CA ASN A 252 6.55 5.82 19.53
C ASN A 252 5.80 4.96 20.56
N ASP A 253 4.67 5.43 21.11
CA ASP A 253 3.86 4.66 22.05
C ASP A 253 2.91 3.71 21.32
N ILE A 254 2.99 2.42 21.63
CA ILE A 254 2.18 1.37 20.97
C ILE A 254 0.68 1.55 21.22
N GLY A 255 0.27 2.00 22.41
CA GLY A 255 -1.13 2.22 22.75
C GLY A 255 -1.73 3.37 21.96
N PHE A 256 -1.01 4.49 21.89
CA PHE A 256 -1.42 5.63 21.07
C PHE A 256 -1.48 5.28 19.58
N ILE A 257 -0.44 4.62 19.03
CA ILE A 257 -0.41 4.22 17.63
C ILE A 257 -1.63 3.37 17.27
N GLN A 258 -1.95 2.38 18.12
CA GLN A 258 -3.09 1.51 17.91
C GLN A 258 -4.42 2.28 18.02
N PHE A 259 -4.58 3.13 19.04
CA PHE A 259 -5.77 3.97 19.22
C PHE A 259 -5.97 4.92 18.03
N PHE A 260 -4.92 5.62 17.61
CA PHE A 260 -4.95 6.57 16.51
C PHE A 260 -5.39 5.90 15.21
N HIS A 261 -4.87 4.71 14.90
CA HIS A 261 -5.31 3.94 13.74
C HIS A 261 -6.80 3.56 13.82
N ARG A 262 -7.31 3.13 14.99
CA ARG A 262 -8.74 2.80 15.18
C ARG A 262 -9.65 4.01 14.96
N VAL A 263 -9.28 5.16 15.54
CA VAL A 263 -10.04 6.41 15.38
C VAL A 263 -10.03 6.84 13.92
N LEU A 264 -8.85 6.85 13.27
CA LEU A 264 -8.72 7.23 11.87
C LEU A 264 -9.48 6.27 10.93
N ALA A 265 -9.47 4.96 11.21
CA ALA A 265 -10.25 3.97 10.47
C ALA A 265 -11.77 4.21 10.61
N THR A 266 -12.23 4.57 11.81
CA THR A 266 -13.64 4.90 12.08
C THR A 266 -14.07 6.15 11.32
N LEU A 267 -13.25 7.21 11.38
CA LEU A 267 -13.50 8.45 10.64
C LEU A 267 -13.50 8.22 9.13
N THR A 268 -12.58 7.41 8.64
CA THR A 268 -12.49 7.03 7.22
C THR A 268 -13.73 6.25 6.78
N LEU A 269 -14.19 5.27 7.57
CA LEU A 269 -15.43 4.54 7.30
C LEU A 269 -16.60 5.51 7.17
N ILE A 270 -16.82 6.38 8.16
CA ILE A 270 -17.93 7.34 8.17
C ILE A 270 -17.87 8.25 6.95
N TYR A 271 -16.69 8.81 6.64
CA TYR A 271 -16.55 9.73 5.52
C TYR A 271 -16.75 9.05 4.16
N VAL A 272 -16.25 7.82 3.99
CA VAL A 272 -16.49 7.03 2.78
C VAL A 272 -17.98 6.75 2.64
N LEU A 273 -18.69 6.34 3.70
CA LEU A 273 -20.14 6.11 3.67
C LEU A 273 -20.91 7.38 3.28
N ILE A 274 -20.54 8.55 3.81
CA ILE A 274 -21.13 9.85 3.40
C ILE A 274 -20.90 10.11 1.90
N THR A 275 -19.69 9.84 1.41
CA THR A 275 -19.34 9.97 -0.01
C THR A 275 -20.22 9.07 -0.88
N LEU A 276 -20.37 7.81 -0.50
CA LEU A 276 -21.16 6.81 -1.23
C LEU A 276 -22.66 7.11 -1.18
N PHE A 277 -23.18 7.59 -0.05
CA PHE A 277 -24.57 8.02 0.08
C PHE A 277 -24.90 9.20 -0.86
N ASN A 278 -23.97 10.15 -1.00
CA ASN A 278 -24.12 11.26 -1.94
C ASN A 278 -24.05 10.81 -3.42
N LEU A 279 -23.27 9.77 -3.72
CA LEU A 279 -23.21 9.16 -5.05
C LEU A 279 -24.47 8.34 -5.37
N TYR A 280 -25.02 7.65 -4.38
CA TYR A 280 -26.27 6.88 -4.50
C TYR A 280 -27.44 7.75 -5.00
N LYS A 281 -27.49 9.02 -4.56
CA LYS A 281 -28.50 10.00 -5.00
C LYS A 281 -28.41 10.40 -6.48
N SER A 282 -27.32 10.08 -7.18
CA SER A 282 -27.12 10.46 -8.59
C SER A 282 -28.02 9.71 -9.58
N LYS A 283 -28.69 8.62 -9.17
CA LYS A 283 -29.62 7.78 -9.96
C LYS A 283 -29.04 7.14 -11.24
N LEU A 284 -27.73 7.20 -11.47
CA LEU A 284 -27.07 6.52 -12.59
C LEU A 284 -26.76 5.06 -12.23
N LYS A 285 -27.27 4.09 -13.00
CA LYS A 285 -27.19 2.64 -12.69
C LYS A 285 -25.77 2.13 -12.38
N ALA A 286 -24.77 2.57 -13.15
CA ALA A 286 -23.38 2.15 -12.94
C ALA A 286 -22.78 2.72 -11.64
N ILE A 287 -23.01 4.01 -11.35
CA ILE A 287 -22.56 4.67 -10.12
C ILE A 287 -23.29 4.09 -8.90
N TYR A 288 -24.57 3.77 -9.06
CA TYR A 288 -25.37 3.10 -8.04
C TYR A 288 -24.78 1.76 -7.64
N PHE A 289 -24.50 0.88 -8.61
CA PHE A 289 -23.90 -0.43 -8.36
C PHE A 289 -22.53 -0.31 -7.68
N LEU A 290 -21.66 0.58 -8.18
CA LEU A 290 -20.36 0.85 -7.57
C LEU A 290 -20.50 1.36 -6.12
N SER A 291 -21.50 2.21 -5.84
CA SER A 291 -21.72 2.75 -4.50
C SER A 291 -22.07 1.66 -3.49
N ILE A 292 -22.91 0.69 -3.88
CA ILE A 292 -23.25 -0.48 -3.04
C ILE A 292 -22.02 -1.36 -2.84
N LEU A 293 -21.31 -1.68 -3.92
CA LEU A 293 -20.11 -2.53 -3.85
C LEU A 293 -19.04 -1.94 -2.93
N VAL A 294 -18.73 -0.64 -3.08
CA VAL A 294 -17.72 0.03 -2.23
C VAL A 294 -18.21 0.11 -0.78
N THR A 295 -19.52 0.22 -0.53
CA THR A 295 -20.11 0.18 0.82
C THR A 295 -19.83 -1.16 1.50
N ILE A 296 -20.05 -2.26 0.78
CA ILE A 296 -19.75 -3.60 1.30
C ILE A 296 -18.26 -3.71 1.60
N ILE A 297 -17.39 -3.29 0.67
CA ILE A 297 -15.94 -3.38 0.83
C ILE A 297 -15.45 -2.59 2.05
N VAL A 298 -15.88 -1.34 2.24
CA VAL A 298 -15.41 -0.52 3.36
C VAL A 298 -15.90 -1.05 4.71
N VAL A 299 -17.14 -1.55 4.79
CA VAL A 299 -17.69 -2.16 6.00
C VAL A 299 -16.96 -3.47 6.32
N SER A 300 -16.76 -4.34 5.31
CA SER A 300 -15.99 -5.58 5.48
C SER A 300 -14.56 -5.31 5.90
N GLN A 301 -13.91 -4.28 5.35
CA GLN A 301 -12.55 -3.89 5.71
C GLN A 301 -12.46 -3.44 7.18
N TYR A 302 -13.41 -2.64 7.64
CA TYR A 302 -13.47 -2.18 9.03
C TYR A 302 -13.74 -3.33 10.01
N LEU A 303 -14.70 -4.21 9.68
CA LEU A 303 -14.98 -5.41 10.47
C LEU A 303 -13.79 -6.37 10.51
N LEU A 304 -13.10 -6.57 9.39
CA LEU A 304 -11.88 -7.38 9.32
C LEU A 304 -10.80 -6.85 10.26
N GLY A 305 -10.63 -5.52 10.35
CA GLY A 305 -9.73 -4.89 11.32
C GLY A 305 -10.08 -5.24 12.77
N ILE A 306 -11.38 -5.19 13.12
CA ILE A 306 -11.87 -5.56 14.47
C ILE A 306 -11.69 -7.06 14.74
N ILE A 307 -11.98 -7.93 13.77
CA ILE A 307 -11.83 -9.38 13.90
C ILE A 307 -10.36 -9.74 14.11
N MET A 308 -9.47 -9.23 13.26
CA MET A 308 -8.02 -9.43 13.38
C MET A 308 -7.52 -8.99 14.76
N LEU A 309 -7.98 -7.82 15.22
CA LEU A 309 -7.64 -7.31 16.54
C LEU A 309 -8.04 -8.28 17.66
N LYS A 310 -9.29 -8.76 17.65
CA LYS A 310 -9.80 -9.68 18.69
C LYS A 310 -9.11 -11.04 18.67
N LEU A 311 -8.61 -11.46 17.52
CA LEU A 311 -7.91 -12.74 17.34
C LEU A 311 -6.39 -12.64 17.49
N PHE A 312 -5.88 -11.55 18.07
CA PHE A 312 -4.45 -11.34 18.29
C PHE A 312 -3.63 -11.36 17.00
N VAL A 313 -4.11 -10.65 15.98
CA VAL A 313 -3.40 -10.39 14.71
C VAL A 313 -2.85 -11.65 14.01
N PRO A 314 -3.70 -12.65 13.66
CA PRO A 314 -3.23 -13.77 12.86
C PRO A 314 -2.67 -13.28 11.52
N ILE A 315 -1.50 -13.80 11.12
CA ILE A 315 -0.76 -13.35 9.93
C ILE A 315 -1.65 -13.29 8.67
N HIS A 316 -2.46 -14.31 8.44
CA HIS A 316 -3.34 -14.37 7.26
C HIS A 316 -4.42 -13.29 7.28
N LEU A 317 -4.94 -12.90 8.46
CA LEU A 317 -5.88 -11.78 8.59
C LEU A 317 -5.19 -10.44 8.42
N GLY A 318 -3.95 -10.29 8.91
CA GLY A 318 -3.13 -9.10 8.66
C GLY A 318 -2.90 -8.87 7.17
N LEU A 319 -2.50 -9.91 6.45
CA LEU A 319 -2.32 -9.85 4.99
C LEU A 319 -3.65 -9.56 4.27
N SER A 320 -4.73 -10.20 4.70
CA SER A 320 -6.08 -9.97 4.15
C SER A 320 -6.53 -8.52 4.37
N HIS A 321 -6.24 -7.94 5.54
CA HIS A 321 -6.56 -6.56 5.85
C HIS A 321 -5.75 -5.58 5.00
N GLN A 322 -4.46 -5.85 4.78
CA GLN A 322 -3.65 -5.07 3.84
C GLN A 322 -4.20 -5.15 2.41
N LEU A 323 -4.55 -6.35 1.93
CA LEU A 323 -5.13 -6.53 0.60
C LEU A 323 -6.51 -5.86 0.47
N GLY A 324 -7.36 -5.97 1.50
CA GLY A 324 -8.67 -5.32 1.53
C GLY A 324 -8.57 -3.79 1.46
N SER A 325 -7.54 -3.19 2.06
CA SER A 325 -7.28 -1.75 1.93
C SER A 325 -6.91 -1.34 0.49
N LEU A 326 -6.16 -2.19 -0.23
CA LEU A 326 -5.83 -1.97 -1.64
C LEU A 326 -7.05 -2.13 -2.53
N ILE A 327 -7.92 -3.10 -2.25
CA ILE A 327 -9.21 -3.28 -2.95
C ILE A 327 -10.09 -2.05 -2.73
N LEU A 328 -10.26 -1.59 -1.50
CA LEU A 328 -11.03 -0.37 -1.19
C LEU A 328 -10.51 0.86 -1.94
N LEU A 329 -9.20 1.08 -1.92
CA LEU A 329 -8.56 2.17 -2.65
C LEU A 329 -8.81 2.06 -4.17
N SER A 330 -8.69 0.85 -4.71
CA SER A 330 -8.95 0.57 -6.12
C SER A 330 -10.39 0.91 -6.50
N SER A 331 -11.36 0.46 -5.70
CA SER A 331 -12.78 0.69 -5.94
C SER A 331 -13.13 2.19 -5.89
N LEU A 332 -12.51 2.97 -5.00
CA LEU A 332 -12.68 4.43 -4.97
C LEU A 332 -12.09 5.11 -6.21
N ILE A 333 -10.90 4.70 -6.66
CA ILE A 333 -10.28 5.25 -7.87
C ILE A 333 -11.10 4.91 -9.12
N ILE A 334 -11.57 3.68 -9.24
CA ILE A 334 -12.46 3.25 -10.34
C ILE A 334 -13.76 4.03 -10.31
N THR A 335 -14.36 4.22 -9.14
CA THR A 335 -15.57 5.05 -8.96
C THR A 335 -15.33 6.49 -9.41
N LYS A 336 -14.20 7.09 -9.03
CA LYS A 336 -13.79 8.43 -9.50
C LYS A 336 -13.72 8.48 -11.02
N CYS A 337 -13.09 7.49 -11.65
CA CYS A 337 -12.95 7.43 -13.10
C CYS A 337 -14.32 7.27 -13.80
N GLU A 338 -15.22 6.45 -13.27
CA GLU A 338 -16.57 6.30 -13.84
C GLU A 338 -17.41 7.57 -13.70
N VAL A 339 -17.35 8.26 -12.56
CA VAL A 339 -18.03 9.56 -12.38
C VAL A 339 -17.50 10.58 -13.38
N LEU A 340 -16.18 10.64 -13.61
CA LEU A 340 -15.57 11.53 -14.60
C LEU A 340 -16.00 11.20 -16.04
N LYS A 341 -16.10 9.91 -16.40
CA LYS A 341 -16.59 9.49 -17.72
C LYS A 341 -18.04 9.91 -17.94
N ARG A 342 -18.92 9.67 -16.96
CA ARG A 342 -20.35 9.98 -17.08
C ARG A 342 -20.64 11.48 -17.09
N ARG A 343 -19.78 12.30 -16.46
CA ARG A 343 -19.81 13.76 -16.62
C ARG A 343 -19.73 14.19 -18.09
N ALA A 344 -18.99 13.46 -18.93
CA ALA A 344 -18.80 13.81 -20.33
C ALA A 344 -20.00 13.49 -21.23
N ILE A 345 -20.96 12.64 -20.79
CA ILE A 345 -22.02 12.06 -21.65
C ILE A 345 -23.37 12.79 -21.51
N ASN A 346 -23.71 13.36 -20.35
CA ASN A 346 -25.06 13.92 -20.10
C ASN A 346 -25.22 15.38 -20.58
N ARG A 347 -25.65 15.59 -21.84
CA ARG A 347 -26.37 16.81 -22.27
C ARG A 347 -27.42 16.45 -23.36
N PRO A 348 -28.63 17.06 -23.37
CA PRO A 348 -29.56 16.95 -24.50
C PRO A 348 -28.95 17.65 -25.73
N SER A 349 -29.09 17.05 -26.91
CA SER A 349 -28.88 17.73 -28.19
C SER A 349 -29.90 18.85 -28.31
N PHE A 350 -29.46 20.11 -28.23
CA PHE A 350 -30.22 21.26 -28.69
C PHE A 350 -29.76 21.63 -30.10
#